data_AF-A0A529HM49-F1
#
_entry.id   AF-A0A529HM49-F1
#
_cell.length_a   1.000
_cell.length_b   1.000
_cell.length_c   1.000
_cell.angle_alpha   90.00
_cell.angle_beta   90.00
_cell.angle_gamma   90.00
#
_symmetry.space_group_name_H-M   'P 1'
#
loop_
_entity.id
_entity.type
_entity.pdbx_description
1 polymer ?
#
loop_
_entity_poly.entity_id
_entity_poly.type
_entity_poly.pdbx_seq_one_letter_code
_entity_poly.pdbx_strand_id
1 'polypeptide(L)' 'FVEHLKVLEGCGLVRSEKAGRVRTYRLSPEPLVLAENWLAEQRALWESRLDQFDAYVMSLKEKEK' A
#
# COMPACT_ATOMS: atom_id res chain seq x y z
N PHE A 1 -18.44 4.37 15.10
CA PHE A 1 -18.11 2.95 14.83
C PHE A 1 -18.86 2.36 13.64
N VAL A 2 -20.21 2.34 13.62
CA VAL A 2 -20.98 1.84 12.45
C VAL A 2 -20.71 2.64 11.17
N GLU A 3 -20.47 3.94 11.29
CA GLU A 3 -20.07 4.79 10.16
C GLU A 3 -18.75 4.35 9.53
N HIS A 4 -17.74 3.99 10.34
CA HIS A 4 -16.49 3.43 9.82
C HIS A 4 -16.74 2.10 9.09
N LEU A 5 -17.61 1.23 9.61
CA LEU A 5 -17.95 -0.02 8.93
C LEU A 5 -18.64 0.20 7.57
N LYS A 6 -19.47 1.25 7.44
CA LYS A 6 -20.05 1.62 6.14
C LYS A 6 -19.01 2.10 5.14
N VAL A 7 -18.05 2.92 5.58
CA VAL A 7 -16.95 3.38 4.73
C VAL A 7 -16.10 2.19 4.28
N LEU A 8 -15.73 1.32 5.22
CA LEU A 8 -14.95 0.12 4.93
C LEU A 8 -15.68 -0.86 3.99
N GLU A 9 -17.00 -1.00 4.12
CA GLU A 9 -17.81 -1.81 3.21
C GLU A 9 -17.91 -1.16 1.83
N GLY A 10 -18.06 0.17 1.78
CA GLY A 10 -18.13 0.94 0.53
C GLY A 10 -16.83 0.90 -0.29
N CYS A 11 -15.67 0.83 0.36
CA CYS A 11 -14.38 0.61 -0.32
C CYS A 11 -14.01 -0.88 -0.46
N GLY A 12 -14.90 -1.79 -0.06
CA GLY A 12 -14.74 -3.23 -0.22
C GLY A 12 -13.80 -3.90 0.79
N LEU A 13 -13.19 -3.17 1.73
CA LEU A 13 -12.26 -3.72 2.74
C LEU A 13 -12.94 -4.64 3.75
N VAL A 14 -14.25 -4.54 3.88
CA VAL A 14 -15.07 -5.51 4.63
C VAL A 14 -16.28 -5.92 3.81
N ARG A 15 -16.75 -7.14 4.04
CA ARG A 15 -18.05 -7.64 3.57
C ARG A 15 -18.96 -7.85 4.76
N SER A 16 -20.25 -7.58 4.60
CA SER A 16 -21.20 -7.81 5.67
C SER A 16 -22.31 -8.79 5.28
N GLU A 17 -22.81 -9.50 6.27
CA GLU A 17 -23.91 -10.45 6.15
C GLU A 17 -24.90 -10.19 7.28
N LYS A 18 -26.19 -10.05 6.95
CA LYS A 18 -27.24 -9.78 7.93
C LYS A 18 -28.05 -11.05 8.21
N ALA A 19 -28.05 -11.49 9.46
CA ALA A 19 -28.88 -12.58 9.97
C ALA A 19 -29.84 -12.05 11.04
N GLY A 20 -31.11 -11.88 10.69
CA GLY A 20 -32.12 -11.32 11.58
C GLY A 20 -31.78 -9.88 12.02
N ARG A 21 -31.56 -9.68 13.33
CA ARG A 21 -31.15 -8.39 13.92
C ARG A 21 -29.63 -8.17 13.96
N VAL A 22 -28.83 -9.19 13.64
CA VAL A 22 -27.37 -9.15 13.71
C VAL A 22 -26.80 -8.94 12.32
N ARG A 23 -25.82 -8.04 12.19
CA ARG A 23 -24.99 -7.90 10.99
C ARG A 23 -23.55 -8.23 11.36
N THR A 24 -23.00 -9.23 10.70
CA THR A 24 -21.63 -9.69 10.88
C THR A 24 -20.77 -9.12 9.77
N TYR A 25 -19.61 -8.56 10.12
CA TYR A 25 -18.63 -8.04 9.15
C TYR A 25 -17.41 -8.95 9.13
N ARG A 26 -16.85 -9.19 7.93
CA ARG A 26 -15.61 -9.94 7.71
C ARG A 26 -14.66 -9.10 6.87
N LEU A 27 -13.37 -9.17 7.15
CA LEU A 27 -12.34 -8.51 6.33
C LEU A 27 -12.31 -9.12 4.92
N SER A 28 -12.12 -8.26 3.92
CA SER A 28 -11.85 -8.64 2.54
C SER A 28 -10.47 -8.08 2.18
N PRO A 29 -9.41 -8.91 2.12
CA PRO A 29 -8.06 -8.44 1.84
C PRO A 29 -7.83 -8.09 0.37
N GLU A 30 -8.69 -8.55 -0.53
CA GLU A 30 -8.49 -8.43 -1.99
C GLU A 30 -8.31 -6.97 -2.46
N PRO A 31 -9.07 -5.97 -1.96
CA PRO A 31 -8.86 -4.59 -2.37
C PRO A 31 -7.53 -3.99 -1.90
N LEU A 32 -6.90 -4.54 -0.85
CA LEU A 32 -5.60 -4.08 -0.37
C LEU A 32 -4.46 -4.47 -1.31
N VAL A 33 -4.61 -5.55 -2.09
CA VAL A 33 -3.60 -6.01 -3.05
C VAL A 33 -3.26 -4.92 -4.06
N LEU A 34 -4.27 -4.16 -4.51
CA LEU A 34 -4.04 -3.05 -5.44
C LEU A 34 -3.17 -1.95 -4.82
N ALA A 35 -3.45 -1.58 -3.57
CA ALA A 35 -2.68 -0.59 -2.84
C ALA A 35 -1.25 -1.08 -2.57
N GLU A 36 -1.10 -2.35 -2.20
CA GLU A 36 0.20 -2.98 -1.97
C GLU A 36 1.05 -2.98 -3.24
N ASN A 37 0.49 -3.38 -4.38
CA ASN A 37 1.20 -3.36 -5.67
C ASN A 37 1.65 -1.96 -6.05
N TRP A 38 0.76 -0.96 -5.93
CA TRP A 38 1.12 0.42 -6.21
C TRP A 38 2.23 0.93 -5.28
N LEU A 39 2.17 0.62 -3.98
CA LEU A 39 3.23 0.97 -3.02
C LEU A 39 4.55 0.29 -3.36
N ALA A 40 4.52 -0.96 -3.80
CA ALA A 40 5.72 -1.68 -4.23
C ALA A 40 6.37 -1.03 -5.46
N GLU A 41 5.58 -0.61 -6.45
CA GLU A 41 6.07 0.12 -7.62
C GLU A 41 6.72 1.46 -7.24
N GLN A 42 6.08 2.23 -6.35
CA GLN A 42 6.66 3.50 -5.88
C GLN A 42 7.98 3.28 -5.13
N ARG A 43 8.05 2.23 -4.31
CA ARG A 43 9.26 1.87 -3.58
C ARG A 43 10.40 1.52 -4.53
N ALA A 44 10.15 0.66 -5.52
CA ALA A 44 11.16 0.27 -6.50
C ALA A 44 11.70 1.47 -7.30
N LEU A 45 10.83 2.43 -7.65
CA LEU A 45 11.25 3.66 -8.33
C LEU A 45 12.20 4.49 -7.47
N TRP A 46 11.90 4.66 -6.18
CA TRP A 46 12.74 5.43 -5.27
C TRP A 46 14.05 4.74 -4.96
N GLU A 47 14.03 3.43 -4.72
CA GLU A 47 15.23 2.62 -4.52
C GLU A 47 16.18 2.77 -5.73
N SER A 48 15.67 2.59 -6.95
CA SER A 48 16.48 2.75 -8.17
C SER A 48 17.10 4.15 -8.31
N ARG A 49 16.38 5.21 -7.92
CA ARG A 49 16.89 6.59 -7.97
C ARG A 49 17.98 6.82 -6.93
N LEU A 50 17.82 6.25 -5.74
CA LEU A 50 18.80 6.35 -4.66
C LEU A 50 20.07 5.56 -5.03
N ASP A 51 19.93 4.36 -5.60
CA ASP A 51 21.08 3.58 -6.09
C ASP A 51 21.90 4.34 -7.15
N GLN A 52 21.21 5.01 -8.09
CA GLN A 52 21.86 5.84 -9.11
C GLN A 52 22.59 7.04 -8.49
N PHE A 53 21.98 7.67 -7.49
CA PHE A 53 22.58 8.78 -6.77
C PHE A 53 23.83 8.33 -6.01
N ASP A 54 23.76 7.20 -5.30
CA ASP A 54 24.91 6.64 -4.58
C ASP A 54 26.06 6.31 -5.54
N ALA A 55 25.76 5.68 -6.68
CA ALA A 55 26.76 5.39 -7.72
C ALA A 55 27.41 6.67 -8.27
N TYR A 56 26.61 7.72 -8.50
CA TYR A 56 27.12 9.00 -8.97
C TYR A 56 28.05 9.67 -7.94
N VAL A 57 27.65 9.70 -6.67
CA VAL A 57 28.46 10.27 -5.58
C VAL A 57 29.78 9.52 -5.42
N MET A 58 29.76 8.17 -5.49
CA MET A 58 30.98 7.37 -5.46
C MET A 58 31.92 7.71 -6.63
N SER A 59 31.37 7.89 -7.84
CA SER A 59 32.17 8.25 -9.01
C SER A 59 32.83 9.64 -8.89
N LEU A 60 32.19 10.59 -8.22
CA LEU A 60 32.78 11.91 -7.97
C LEU A 60 33.94 11.80 -6.97
N LYS A 61 33.75 11.03 -5.89
CA LYS A 61 34.77 10.81 -4.88
C LYS A 61 36.02 10.13 -5.44
N GLU A 62 35.86 9.23 -6.41
CA GLU A 62 36.99 8.60 -7.10
C GLU A 62 37.75 9.57 -8.01
N LYS A 63 37.06 10.54 -8.63
CA LYS A 63 37.68 11.55 -9.50
C LYS A 63 38.41 12.65 -8.72
N GLU A 64 38.03 12.90 -7.47
CA GLU A 64 38.72 13.86 -6.59
C GLU A 64 39.98 13.28 -5.92
N LYS A 65 40.20 11.96 -6.02
CA LYS A 65 41.38 11.26 -5.51
C LYS A 65 42.50 11.18 -6.54
#